data_AF-A0A1X1TER2-F1
#
_entry.id   AF-A0A1X1TER2-F1
#
_cell.length_a   1.000
_cell.length_b   1.000
_cell.length_c   1.000
_cell.angle_alpha   90.00
_cell.angle_beta   90.00
_cell.angle_gamma   90.00
#
_symmetry.space_group_name_H-M   'P 1'
#
loop_
_entity.id
_entity.type
_entity.pdbx_description
1 polymer ?
#
loop_
_entity_poly.entity_id
_entity_poly.type
_entity_poly.pdbx_seq_one_letter_code
_entity_poly.pdbx_strand_id
1 'polypeptide(L)'
;MTDPRCTTLNHGDVEGARMIDTERALRLILARLEEDHHAASLLMEQIGECDACIGGLISYLLAFCSDIMYELESSQDDLAIDRVEQQLADVLEDMRTHR
;
A
#
# COMPACT_ATOMS: atom_id res chain seq x y z
N MET A 1 -19.98 -4.84 2.28
CA MET A 1 -19.59 -3.49 1.84
C MET A 1 -18.63 -3.68 0.68
N THR A 2 -18.84 -3.04 -0.47
CA THR A 2 -17.95 -3.24 -1.65
C THR A 2 -16.66 -2.47 -1.44
N ASP A 3 -15.52 -3.17 -1.53
CA ASP A 3 -14.21 -2.56 -1.37
C ASP A 3 -14.04 -1.33 -2.31
N PRO A 4 -13.45 -0.21 -1.83
CA PRO A 4 -13.24 0.99 -2.64
C PRO A 4 -12.46 0.73 -3.93
N ARG A 5 -11.49 -0.18 -3.92
CA ARG A 5 -10.73 -0.58 -5.10
C ARG A 5 -11.63 -1.25 -6.13
N CYS A 6 -12.47 -2.20 -5.71
CA CYS A 6 -13.44 -2.84 -6.60
C CYS A 6 -14.44 -1.85 -7.19
N THR A 7 -14.93 -0.94 -6.36
CA THR A 7 -15.84 0.13 -6.82
C THR A 7 -15.17 1.00 -7.88
N THR A 8 -13.92 1.39 -7.67
CA THR A 8 -13.12 2.22 -8.58
C THR A 8 -12.88 1.51 -9.91
N LEU A 9 -12.46 0.24 -9.85
CA LEU A 9 -12.23 -0.60 -11.04
C LEU A 9 -13.51 -0.82 -11.85
N ASN A 10 -14.66 -1.01 -11.18
CA ASN A 10 -15.95 -1.18 -11.84
C ASN A 10 -16.41 0.08 -12.61
N HIS A 11 -15.92 1.26 -12.25
CA HIS A 11 -16.13 2.49 -13.01
C HIS A 11 -15.13 2.68 -14.16
N GLY A 12 -14.26 1.69 -14.41
CA GLY A 12 -13.22 1.73 -15.45
C GLY A 12 -11.98 2.54 -15.04
N ASP A 13 -11.91 3.01 -13.80
CA ASP A 13 -10.77 3.76 -13.28
C ASP A 13 -9.68 2.80 -12.78
N VAL A 14 -8.87 2.32 -13.72
CA VAL A 14 -7.76 1.40 -13.44
C VAL A 14 -6.69 2.11 -12.61
N GLU A 15 -6.44 3.39 -12.88
CA GLU A 15 -5.40 4.15 -12.20
C GLU A 15 -5.79 4.45 -10.75
N GLY A 16 -7.04 4.84 -10.48
CA GLY A 16 -7.54 4.99 -9.12
C GLY A 16 -7.51 3.68 -8.33
N ALA A 17 -7.81 2.54 -8.98
CA ALA A 17 -7.67 1.23 -8.34
C ALA A 17 -6.21 0.93 -7.99
N ARG A 18 -5.27 1.26 -8.88
CA ARG A 18 -3.81 1.14 -8.64
C ARG A 18 -3.35 2.02 -7.48
N MET A 19 -3.79 3.28 -7.40
CA MET A 19 -3.44 4.18 -6.30
C MET A 19 -3.93 3.64 -4.94
N ILE A 20 -5.11 3.03 -4.88
CA ILE A 20 -5.62 2.39 -3.66
C ILE A 20 -4.75 1.18 -3.26
N ASP A 21 -4.36 0.34 -4.23
CA ASP A 21 -3.48 -0.80 -3.98
C ASP A 21 -2.09 -0.33 -3.47
N THR A 22 -1.54 0.74 -4.06
CA THR A 22 -0.30 1.38 -3.64
C THR A 22 -0.37 1.94 -2.21
N GLU A 23 -1.40 2.73 -1.89
CA GLU A 23 -1.60 3.32 -0.56
C GLU A 23 -1.69 2.24 0.54
N ARG A 24 -2.44 1.18 0.27
CA ARG A 24 -2.60 0.06 1.21
C ARG A 24 -1.29 -0.68 1.42
N ALA A 25 -0.54 -0.93 0.35
CA ALA A 25 0.74 -1.61 0.45
C ALA A 25 1.75 -0.81 1.30
N LEU A 26 1.87 0.49 1.05
CA LEU A 26 2.77 1.37 1.81
C LEU A 26 2.41 1.39 3.30
N ARG A 27 1.12 1.48 3.62
CA ARG A 27 0.65 1.37 5.02
C ARG A 27 0.97 0.02 5.66
N LEU A 28 0.84 -1.07 4.90
CA LEU A 28 1.19 -2.40 5.40
C LEU A 28 2.68 -2.53 5.68
N ILE A 29 3.52 -1.97 4.79
CA ILE A 29 4.98 -1.96 4.95
C ILE A 29 5.35 -1.15 6.19
N LEU A 30 4.81 0.06 6.34
CA LEU A 30 5.07 0.91 7.50
C LEU A 30 4.68 0.22 8.81
N ALA A 31 3.45 -0.33 8.88
CA ALA A 31 3.00 -1.10 10.05
C ALA A 31 3.90 -2.31 10.37
N ARG A 32 4.57 -2.89 9.37
CA ARG A 32 5.53 -3.98 9.59
C ARG A 32 6.89 -3.49 10.06
N LEU A 33 7.39 -2.36 9.53
CA LEU A 33 8.64 -1.74 9.97
C LEU A 33 8.54 -1.21 11.40
N GLU A 34 7.39 -0.65 11.77
CA GLU A 34 7.11 -0.14 13.12
C GLU A 34 6.68 -1.23 14.12
N GLU A 35 6.65 -2.49 13.70
CA GLU A 35 6.13 -3.62 14.49
C GLU A 35 4.67 -3.47 14.96
N ASP A 36 3.88 -2.59 14.34
CA ASP A 36 2.44 -2.40 14.62
C ASP A 36 1.60 -3.49 13.94
N HIS A 37 1.53 -4.65 14.59
CA HIS A 37 0.71 -5.77 14.15
C HIS A 37 -0.80 -5.45 14.15
N HIS A 38 -1.27 -4.51 14.97
CA HIS A 38 -2.68 -4.16 15.03
C HIS A 38 -3.09 -3.37 13.79
N ALA A 39 -2.30 -2.37 13.39
CA ALA A 39 -2.51 -1.62 12.16
C ALA A 39 -2.47 -2.54 10.93
N ALA A 40 -1.53 -3.49 10.89
CA ALA A 40 -1.45 -4.48 9.83
C ALA A 40 -2.72 -5.36 9.75
N SER A 41 -3.25 -5.81 10.89
CA SER A 41 -4.51 -6.59 10.94
C SER A 41 -5.70 -5.78 10.47
N LEU A 42 -5.86 -4.54 10.93
CA LEU A 42 -6.96 -3.67 10.51
C LEU A 42 -6.96 -3.42 9.00
N LEU A 43 -5.77 -3.27 8.39
CA LEU A 43 -5.65 -3.08 6.96
C LEU A 43 -6.09 -4.32 6.17
N MET A 44 -5.72 -5.52 6.63
CA MET A 44 -6.17 -6.76 6.01
C MET A 44 -7.68 -6.96 6.16
N GLU A 45 -8.26 -6.58 7.30
CA GLU A 45 -9.71 -6.58 7.50
C GLU A 45 -10.44 -5.62 6.56
N GLN A 46 -9.85 -4.44 6.27
CA GLN A 46 -10.42 -3.48 5.33
C GLN A 46 -10.49 -4.01 3.89
N ILE A 47 -9.51 -4.83 3.49
CA ILE A 47 -9.47 -5.47 2.16
C ILE A 47 -10.49 -6.64 2.11
N GLY A 48 -10.63 -7.34 3.24
CA GLY A 48 -11.49 -8.52 3.35
C GLY A 48 -11.01 -9.68 2.47
N GLU A 49 -11.92 -10.59 2.14
CA GLU A 49 -11.62 -11.82 1.38
C GLU A 49 -11.73 -11.63 -0.15
N CYS A 50 -11.48 -10.42 -0.66
CA CYS A 50 -11.57 -10.17 -2.09
C CYS A 50 -10.26 -10.56 -2.80
N ASP A 51 -10.25 -11.71 -3.48
CA ASP A 51 -9.09 -12.21 -4.24
C ASP A 51 -8.49 -11.15 -5.17
N ALA A 52 -9.34 -10.35 -5.82
CA ALA A 52 -8.87 -9.32 -6.74
C ALA A 52 -8.19 -8.14 -6.02
N CYS A 53 -8.66 -7.76 -4.82
CA CYS A 53 -8.04 -6.71 -4.01
C CYS A 53 -6.74 -7.22 -3.36
N ILE A 54 -6.75 -8.46 -2.86
CA ILE A 54 -5.55 -9.12 -2.34
C ILE A 54 -4.49 -9.24 -3.45
N GLY A 55 -4.89 -9.64 -4.67
CA GLY A 55 -3.97 -9.73 -5.81
C GLY A 55 -3.37 -8.38 -6.23
N GLY A 56 -4.15 -7.31 -6.15
CA GLY A 56 -3.67 -5.93 -6.36
C GLY A 56 -2.58 -5.54 -5.36
N LEU A 57 -2.88 -5.72 -4.06
CA LEU A 57 -1.93 -5.50 -2.97
C LEU A 57 -0.63 -6.30 -3.16
N ILE A 58 -0.72 -7.60 -3.43
CA ILE A 58 0.45 -8.48 -3.60
C ILE A 58 1.30 -8.02 -4.77
N SER A 59 0.67 -7.61 -5.88
CA SER A 59 1.38 -7.15 -7.07
C SER A 59 2.25 -5.93 -6.77
N TYR A 60 1.74 -4.97 -5.99
CA TYR A 60 2.53 -3.82 -5.56
C TYR A 60 3.63 -4.22 -4.58
N LEU A 61 3.33 -5.04 -3.57
CA LEU A 61 4.33 -5.49 -2.59
C LEU A 61 5.52 -6.19 -3.28
N LEU A 62 5.27 -7.01 -4.30
CA LEU A 62 6.33 -7.66 -5.08
C LEU A 62 7.19 -6.66 -5.85
N ALA A 63 6.58 -5.65 -6.47
CA ALA A 63 7.31 -4.58 -7.17
C ALA A 63 8.10 -3.70 -6.20
N PHE A 64 7.57 -3.49 -4.99
CA PHE A 64 8.22 -2.70 -3.95
C PHE A 64 9.42 -3.43 -3.32
N CYS A 65 9.29 -4.73 -3.05
CA CYS A 65 10.38 -5.55 -2.52
C CYS A 65 11.62 -5.49 -3.44
N SER A 66 11.44 -5.45 -4.76
CA SER A 66 12.59 -5.30 -5.67
C SER A 66 13.33 -3.97 -5.53
N ASP A 67 12.65 -2.90 -5.13
CA ASP A 67 13.25 -1.56 -4.99
C ASP A 67 13.91 -1.36 -3.61
N ILE A 68 13.30 -1.88 -2.53
CA ILE A 68 13.73 -1.58 -1.15
C ILE A 68 14.58 -2.66 -0.49
N MET A 69 14.66 -3.87 -1.07
CA MET A 69 15.60 -4.90 -0.60
C MET A 69 17.05 -4.40 -0.51
N TYR A 70 17.48 -3.52 -1.42
CA TYR A 70 18.82 -2.93 -1.39
C TYR A 70 19.05 -2.03 -0.16
N GLU A 71 18.00 -1.39 0.34
CA GLU A 71 18.08 -0.40 1.41
C GLU A 71 17.92 -1.05 2.79
N LEU A 72 17.05 -2.05 2.90
CA LEU A 72 16.86 -2.85 4.12
C LEU A 72 18.11 -3.67 4.50
N GLU A 73 18.89 -4.13 3.52
CA GLU A 73 20.15 -4.84 3.79
C GLU A 73 21.21 -3.94 4.44
N SER A 74 21.08 -2.61 4.35
CA SER A 74 22.07 -1.65 4.86
C SER A 74 21.96 -1.32 6.36
N SER A 75 21.02 -1.95 7.10
CA SER A 75 20.81 -1.73 8.55
C SER A 75 20.38 -0.30 8.93
N GLN A 76 19.67 0.38 8.03
CA GLN A 76 19.18 1.75 8.23
C GLN A 76 17.65 1.78 8.30
N ASP A 77 17.08 1.07 9.29
CA ASP A 77 15.63 0.90 9.43
C ASP A 77 14.89 2.25 9.49
N ASP A 78 15.46 3.24 10.21
CA ASP A 78 14.91 4.60 10.27
C ASP A 78 14.83 5.27 8.88
N LEU A 79 15.82 5.06 8.01
CA LEU A 79 15.81 5.61 6.64
C LEU A 79 14.83 4.88 5.73
N ALA A 80 14.60 3.59 5.95
CA ALA A 80 13.57 2.84 5.25
C ALA A 80 12.17 3.33 5.66
N ILE A 81 11.94 3.59 6.95
CA ILE A 81 10.70 4.18 7.47
C ILE A 81 10.46 5.56 6.84
N ASP A 82 11.41 6.49 6.97
CA ASP A 82 11.30 7.85 6.42
C ASP A 82 10.96 7.84 4.93
N ARG A 83 11.57 6.93 4.17
CA ARG A 83 11.31 6.77 2.73
C ARG A 83 9.89 6.28 2.46
N VAL A 84 9.43 5.25 3.19
CA VAL A 84 8.08 4.70 3.05
C VAL A 84 7.04 5.77 3.41
N GLU A 85 7.27 6.54 4.48
CA GLU A 85 6.41 7.65 4.88
C GLU A 85 6.33 8.73 3.80
N GLN A 86 7.46 9.12 3.21
CA GLN A 86 7.48 10.10 2.12
C GLN A 86 6.70 9.60 0.90
N GLN A 87 6.91 8.35 0.48
CA GLN A 87 6.16 7.77 -0.64
C GLN A 87 4.66 7.69 -0.35
N LEU A 88 4.28 7.38 0.90
CA LEU A 88 2.89 7.37 1.31
C LEU A 88 2.29 8.77 1.28
N ALA A 89 3.03 9.79 1.71
CA ALA A 89 2.59 11.18 1.66
C ALA A 89 2.33 11.63 0.21
N ASP A 90 3.25 11.32 -0.71
CA ASP A 90 3.14 11.67 -2.13
C ASP A 90 1.90 11.02 -2.76
N VAL A 91 1.68 9.71 -2.52
CA VAL A 91 0.50 8.99 -3.03
C VAL A 91 -0.80 9.57 -2.47
N LEU A 92 -0.84 9.92 -1.19
CA LEU A 92 -2.03 10.52 -0.58
C LEU A 92 -2.31 11.93 -1.14
N GLU A 93 -1.28 12.69 -1.52
CA GLU A 93 -1.43 13.98 -2.20
C GLU A 93 -1.98 13.79 -3.62
N ASP A 94 -1.44 12.85 -4.40
CA ASP A 94 -1.92 12.49 -5.73
C ASP A 94 -3.39 12.07 -5.71
N MET A 95 -3.78 11.22 -4.75
CA MET A 95 -5.17 10.78 -4.58
C MET A 95 -6.13 11.93 -4.22
N ARG A 96 -5.65 13.00 -3.58
CA ARG A 96 -6.47 14.19 -3.27
C ARG A 96 -6.63 15.10 -4.47
N THR A 97 -5.60 15.22 -5.29
CA THR A 97 -5.60 16.11 -6.48
C THR A 97 -6.37 15.51 -7.65
N HIS A 98 -6.56 14.19 -7.69
CA HIS A 98 -7.24 13.46 -8.77
C HIS A 98 -8.68 13.04 -8.42
N ARG A 99 -9.26 13.55 -7.32
CA ARG A 99 -10.67 13.40 -6.93
C ARG A 99 -11.53 14.59 -7.38
#